data_AF-A0A136LN07-F1
#
_entry.id   AF-A0A136LN07-F1
#
_cell.length_a   1.000
_cell.length_b   1.000
_cell.length_c   1.000
_cell.angle_alpha   90.00
_cell.angle_beta   90.00
_cell.angle_gamma   90.00
#
_symmetry.space_group_name_H-M   'P 1'
#
loop_
_entity.id
_entity.type
_entity.pdbx_description
1 polymer ?
#
loop_
_entity_poly.entity_id
_entity_poly.type
_entity_poly.pdbx_seq_one_letter_code
_entity_poly.pdbx_strand_id
1 'polypeptide(L)'
;MKKSKFTETQIVKAIQDHEAGRKAEDICRELGITTASFYKWRQRYGGMEVSDVKRMKELEEEKFAAQAHVCQLKPCSRSSKRCRCKKALTPDEKGMLTQFMVSEHGLSQRQACEALRVPRSSYRYEPKPRNDTPVINELHRLVDKHPAIGFWQSYFRIRRKGLTWNHKRVYRVYTGLHLNIRRRFKKRLPARVKQALFQPKAINEVWSIDFMSDSLWDGRKFRLLNIVDDYNRQVLAMEADLSLPALRVVRT
;
A
#
# COMPACT_ATOMS: atom_id res chain seq x y z
N MET A 1 15.07 4.85 1.17
CA MET A 1 15.66 3.52 1.34
C MET A 1 16.35 3.49 2.69
N LYS A 2 16.12 2.47 3.53
CA LYS A 2 16.85 2.35 4.81
C LYS A 2 18.34 2.25 4.49
N LYS A 3 19.18 3.06 5.15
CA LYS A 3 20.65 2.95 5.00
C LYS A 3 21.06 1.55 5.50
N SER A 4 21.88 0.86 4.71
CA SER A 4 22.46 -0.42 5.13
C SER A 4 23.27 -0.19 6.41
N LYS A 5 23.21 -1.14 7.35
CA LYS A 5 24.04 -1.10 8.57
C LYS A 5 25.53 -1.32 8.27
N PHE A 6 25.87 -1.84 7.09
CA PHE A 6 27.23 -2.20 6.69
C PHE A 6 27.81 -1.17 5.72
N THR A 7 29.11 -0.86 5.90
CA THR A 7 29.84 -0.02 4.94
C THR A 7 30.12 -0.81 3.66
N GLU A 8 30.28 -0.10 2.54
CA GLU A 8 30.55 -0.74 1.25
C GLU A 8 31.89 -1.50 1.25
N THR A 9 32.86 -1.06 2.03
CA THR A 9 34.13 -1.77 2.24
C THR A 9 33.96 -3.08 3.00
N GLN A 10 33.07 -3.12 4.01
CA GLN A 10 32.74 -4.35 4.74
C GLN A 10 32.02 -5.35 3.83
N ILE A 11 31.16 -4.86 2.93
CA ILE A 11 30.43 -5.68 1.96
C ILE A 11 31.40 -6.36 0.98
N VAL A 12 32.36 -5.60 0.43
CA VAL A 12 33.36 -6.15 -0.51
C VAL A 12 34.29 -7.13 0.18
N LYS A 13 34.73 -6.85 1.41
CA LYS A 13 35.57 -7.79 2.19
C LYS A 13 34.86 -9.14 2.40
N ALA A 14 33.56 -9.11 2.73
CA ALA A 14 32.76 -10.32 2.89
C ALA A 14 32.60 -11.12 1.58
N ILE A 15 32.61 -10.45 0.43
CA ILE A 15 32.58 -11.12 -0.89
C ILE A 15 33.95 -11.73 -1.21
N GLN A 16 35.05 -11.03 -0.91
CA GLN A 16 36.41 -11.54 -1.09
C GLN A 16 36.67 -12.77 -0.22
N ASP A 17 36.22 -12.77 1.04
CA ASP A 17 36.33 -13.92 1.93
C ASP A 17 35.61 -15.17 1.36
N HIS A 18 34.50 -14.97 0.64
CA HIS A 18 33.80 -16.04 -0.05
C HIS A 18 34.53 -16.51 -1.32
N GLU A 19 35.09 -15.60 -2.10
CA GLU A 19 35.91 -15.91 -3.28
C GLU A 19 37.22 -16.62 -2.90
N ALA A 20 37.76 -16.34 -1.72
CA ALA A 20 38.90 -17.03 -1.11
C ALA A 20 38.55 -18.43 -0.55
N GLY A 21 37.28 -18.87 -0.67
CA GLY A 21 36.85 -20.23 -0.37
C GLY A 21 36.05 -20.42 0.93
N ARG A 22 35.72 -19.36 1.68
CA ARG A 22 34.81 -19.49 2.83
C ARG A 22 33.36 -19.72 2.37
N LYS A 23 32.62 -20.54 3.10
CA LYS A 23 31.20 -20.80 2.80
C LYS A 23 30.36 -19.55 3.09
N ALA A 24 29.44 -19.22 2.18
CA ALA A 24 28.55 -18.06 2.32
C ALA A 24 27.68 -18.13 3.59
N GLU A 25 27.34 -19.33 4.06
CA GLU A 25 26.54 -19.56 5.27
C GLU A 25 27.26 -19.10 6.54
N ASP A 26 28.57 -19.32 6.64
CA ASP A 26 29.38 -18.95 7.80
C ASP A 26 29.55 -17.42 7.88
N ILE A 27 29.79 -16.79 6.72
CA ILE A 27 29.87 -15.32 6.59
C ILE A 27 28.52 -14.66 6.96
N CYS A 28 27.41 -15.26 6.55
CA CYS A 28 26.08 -14.79 6.90
C CYS A 28 25.80 -14.88 8.40
N ARG A 29 26.29 -15.93 9.08
CA ARG A 29 26.16 -16.09 10.54
C ARG A 29 27.00 -15.06 11.30
N GLU A 30 28.25 -14.84 10.89
CA GLU A 30 29.16 -13.86 11.51
C GLU A 30 28.64 -12.43 11.38
N LEU A 31 28.12 -12.06 10.21
CA LEU A 31 27.62 -10.71 9.95
C LEU A 31 26.15 -10.52 10.40
N GLY A 32 25.44 -11.58 10.79
CA GLY A 32 24.02 -11.52 11.17
C GLY A 32 23.10 -11.16 10.00
N ILE A 33 23.36 -11.73 8.83
CA ILE A 33 22.68 -11.40 7.56
C ILE A 33 22.02 -12.65 6.97
N THR A 34 20.95 -12.46 6.20
CA THR A 34 20.33 -13.55 5.44
C THR A 34 21.12 -13.87 4.17
N THR A 35 21.17 -15.15 3.78
CA THR A 35 21.83 -15.61 2.55
C THR A 35 21.38 -14.84 1.31
N ALA A 36 20.08 -14.52 1.22
CA ALA A 36 19.53 -13.71 0.13
C ALA A 36 20.12 -12.29 0.05
N SER A 37 20.44 -11.67 1.19
CA SER A 37 21.06 -10.35 1.22
C SER A 37 22.53 -10.41 0.77
N PHE A 38 23.24 -11.49 1.12
CA PHE A 38 24.61 -11.73 0.67
C PHE A 38 24.71 -11.88 -0.86
N TYR A 39 23.83 -12.67 -1.49
CA TYR A 39 23.84 -12.79 -2.96
C TYR A 39 23.43 -11.49 -3.68
N LYS A 40 22.58 -10.66 -3.08
CA LYS A 40 22.31 -9.30 -3.59
C LYS A 40 23.53 -8.39 -3.52
N TRP A 41 24.36 -8.54 -2.49
CA TRP A 41 25.64 -7.85 -2.42
C TRP A 41 26.60 -8.34 -3.49
N ARG A 42 26.73 -9.65 -3.69
CA ARG A 42 27.55 -10.23 -4.75
C ARG A 42 27.12 -9.78 -6.15
N GLN A 43 25.83 -9.64 -6.42
CA GLN A 43 25.34 -9.12 -7.70
C GLN A 43 25.73 -7.64 -7.93
N ARG A 44 25.79 -6.84 -6.86
CA ARG A 44 26.03 -5.39 -6.94
C ARG A 44 27.50 -5.00 -6.83
N TYR A 45 28.28 -5.76 -6.06
CA TYR A 45 29.67 -5.47 -5.70
C TYR A 45 30.63 -6.61 -6.08
N GLY A 46 30.16 -7.67 -6.75
CA GLY A 46 31.01 -8.77 -7.20
C GLY A 46 31.99 -8.31 -8.27
N GLY A 47 33.25 -8.74 -8.14
CA GLY A 47 34.35 -8.35 -9.03
C GLY A 47 34.95 -6.97 -8.76
N MET A 48 34.52 -6.26 -7.70
CA MET A 48 35.18 -5.02 -7.25
C MET A 48 36.17 -5.31 -6.13
N GLU A 49 37.34 -4.67 -6.19
CA GLU A 49 38.30 -4.70 -5.10
C GLU A 49 38.05 -3.55 -4.10
N VAL A 50 38.59 -3.65 -2.88
CA VAL A 50 38.50 -2.58 -1.87
C VAL A 50 39.13 -1.27 -2.37
N SER A 51 40.13 -1.36 -3.26
CA SER A 51 40.76 -0.24 -3.96
C SER A 51 39.77 0.49 -4.90
N ASP A 52 38.95 -0.26 -5.64
CA ASP A 52 37.93 0.29 -6.57
C ASP A 52 36.83 1.04 -5.82
N VAL A 53 36.42 0.55 -4.65
CA VAL A 53 35.42 1.23 -3.80
C VAL A 53 35.94 2.56 -3.27
N LYS A 54 37.23 2.63 -2.92
CA LYS A 54 37.86 3.89 -2.49
C LYS A 54 37.93 4.89 -3.65
N ARG A 55 38.39 4.44 -4.81
CA ARG A 55 38.44 5.27 -6.04
C ARG A 55 37.06 5.76 -6.46
N MET A 56 36.02 4.94 -6.30
CA MET A 56 34.64 5.35 -6.56
C MET A 56 34.17 6.44 -5.60
N LYS A 57 34.51 6.36 -4.31
CA LYS A 57 34.21 7.42 -3.34
C LYS A 57 34.95 8.71 -3.62
N GLU A 58 36.23 8.64 -3.93
CA GLU A 58 37.05 9.79 -4.32
C GLU A 58 36.47 10.47 -5.57
N LEU A 59 36.12 9.69 -6.60
CA LEU A 59 35.47 10.21 -7.81
C LEU A 59 34.07 10.78 -7.54
N GLU A 60 33.32 10.24 -6.57
CA GLU A 60 32.04 10.80 -6.14
C GLU A 60 32.21 12.11 -5.37
N GLU A 61 33.24 12.23 -4.53
CA GLU A 61 33.62 13.44 -3.81
C GLU A 61 34.13 14.52 -4.76
N GLU A 62 34.99 14.17 -5.73
CA GLU A 62 35.45 15.05 -6.79
C GLU A 62 34.28 15.50 -7.68
N LYS A 63 33.37 14.59 -8.06
CA LYS A 63 32.13 14.97 -8.77
C LYS A 63 31.26 15.87 -7.91
N PHE A 64 31.21 15.64 -6.60
CA PHE A 64 30.43 16.47 -5.68
C PHE A 64 31.00 17.88 -5.60
N ALA A 65 32.33 18.00 -5.46
CA ALA A 65 33.07 19.26 -5.43
C ALA A 65 33.00 20.02 -6.76
N ALA A 66 33.23 19.34 -7.88
CA ALA A 66 33.11 19.91 -9.22
C ALA A 66 31.66 20.37 -9.50
N GLN A 67 30.66 19.60 -9.05
CA GLN A 67 29.26 19.98 -9.21
C GLN A 67 28.86 21.15 -8.31
N ALA A 68 29.44 21.29 -7.12
CA ALA A 68 29.26 22.45 -6.25
C ALA A 68 29.85 23.72 -6.88
N HIS A 69 31.05 23.61 -7.47
CA HIS A 69 31.73 24.71 -8.16
C HIS A 69 30.97 25.18 -9.42
N VAL A 70 30.48 24.24 -10.24
CA VAL A 70 29.64 24.55 -11.43
C VAL A 70 28.31 25.23 -11.03
N CYS A 71 27.74 24.89 -9.87
CA CYS A 71 26.51 25.53 -9.37
C CYS A 71 26.71 26.98 -8.89
N GLN A 72 27.92 27.36 -8.47
CA GLN A 72 28.23 28.72 -8.03
C GLN A 72 28.50 29.67 -9.21
N LEU A 73 29.07 29.17 -10.32
CA LEU A 73 29.52 30.01 -11.45
C LEU A 73 28.48 30.24 -12.56
N LYS A 74 27.38 29.48 -12.61
CA LYS A 74 26.32 29.67 -13.63
C LYS A 74 24.92 29.52 -13.03
N PRO A 75 24.15 30.62 -12.87
CA PRO A 75 22.71 30.53 -12.68
C PRO A 75 22.13 29.88 -13.93
N CYS A 76 21.55 28.68 -13.80
CA CYS A 76 21.05 27.92 -14.94
C CYS A 76 19.95 28.71 -15.66
N SER A 77 20.28 29.29 -16.82
CA SER A 77 19.28 29.68 -17.81
C SER A 77 18.58 28.41 -18.32
N ARG A 78 17.31 28.59 -18.64
CA ARG A 78 16.23 27.60 -18.47
C ARG A 78 16.15 26.53 -19.58
N SER A 79 17.26 26.13 -20.17
CA SER A 79 17.23 25.32 -21.40
C SER A 79 18.42 24.37 -21.54
N SER A 80 18.51 23.35 -20.67
CA SER A 80 19.23 22.12 -21.03
C SER A 80 18.68 20.92 -20.26
N LYS A 81 18.10 19.98 -21.00
CA LYS A 81 17.43 18.75 -20.50
C LYS A 81 18.38 17.70 -19.92
N ARG A 82 19.61 18.05 -19.51
CA ARG A 82 20.58 17.09 -18.93
C ARG A 82 21.32 17.58 -17.70
N CYS A 83 20.74 18.50 -16.94
CA CYS A 83 21.29 18.84 -15.64
C CYS A 83 20.74 17.87 -14.57
N ARG A 84 21.56 16.92 -14.10
CA ARG A 84 21.31 16.16 -12.86
C ARG A 84 21.47 17.08 -11.65
N CYS A 85 20.65 18.12 -11.58
CA CYS A 85 20.59 19.01 -10.43
C CYS A 85 20.21 18.15 -9.22
N LYS A 86 21.09 18.07 -8.23
CA LYS A 86 20.77 17.57 -6.89
C LYS A 86 19.50 18.29 -6.42
N LYS A 87 18.62 17.53 -5.75
CA LYS A 87 17.26 17.94 -5.37
C LYS A 87 17.26 19.38 -4.86
N ALA A 88 16.45 20.23 -5.47
CA ALA A 88 16.20 21.56 -4.94
C ALA A 88 15.74 21.43 -3.48
N LEU A 89 16.31 22.26 -2.58
CA LEU A 89 15.89 22.32 -1.19
C LEU A 89 14.38 22.50 -1.11
N THR A 90 13.74 21.70 -0.28
CA THR A 90 12.30 21.79 -0.03
C THR A 90 11.98 23.12 0.69
N PRO A 91 10.74 23.63 0.56
CA PRO A 91 10.34 24.86 1.25
C PRO A 91 10.56 24.81 2.77
N ASP A 92 10.43 23.63 3.37
CA ASP A 92 10.65 23.38 4.79
C ASP A 92 12.13 23.51 5.19
N GLU A 93 13.02 22.87 4.44
CA GLU A 93 14.48 22.99 4.61
C GLU A 93 14.96 24.44 4.45
N LYS A 94 14.38 25.17 3.50
CA LYS A 94 14.67 26.61 3.34
C LYS A 94 14.15 27.43 4.52
N GLY A 95 12.99 27.10 5.06
CA GLY A 95 12.44 27.73 6.26
C GLY A 95 13.38 27.56 7.46
N MET A 96 13.79 26.31 7.73
CA MET A 96 14.74 25.98 8.80
C MET A 96 16.07 26.70 8.64
N LEU A 97 16.64 26.74 7.43
CA LEU A 97 17.90 27.42 7.16
C LEU A 97 17.78 28.94 7.29
N THR A 98 16.63 29.51 6.88
CA THR A 98 16.35 30.94 7.09
C THR A 98 16.34 31.26 8.58
N GLN A 99 15.71 30.41 9.39
CA GLN A 99 15.65 30.59 10.84
C GLN A 99 17.03 30.46 11.48
N PHE A 100 17.83 29.48 11.05
CA PHE A 100 19.22 29.30 11.47
C PHE A 100 20.10 30.52 11.15
N MET A 101 19.98 31.08 9.94
CA MET A 101 20.71 32.29 9.54
C MET A 101 20.36 33.53 10.38
N VAL A 102 19.11 33.63 10.83
CA VAL A 102 18.67 34.71 11.70
C VAL A 102 19.14 34.49 13.14
N SER A 103 19.06 33.26 13.66
CA SER A 103 19.39 32.96 15.06
C SER A 103 20.90 32.88 15.34
N GLU A 104 21.66 32.19 14.49
CA GLU A 104 23.09 31.90 14.72
C GLU A 104 24.02 32.94 14.10
N HIS A 105 23.65 33.48 12.93
CA HIS A 105 24.47 34.44 12.20
C HIS A 105 23.99 35.90 12.37
N GLY A 106 22.93 36.14 13.15
CA GLY A 106 22.41 37.47 13.44
C GLY A 106 21.93 38.25 12.21
N LEU A 107 21.68 37.58 11.10
CA LEU A 107 21.24 38.22 9.87
C LEU A 107 19.81 38.74 10.02
N SER A 108 19.51 39.88 9.38
CA SER A 108 18.12 40.34 9.31
C SER A 108 17.26 39.34 8.54
N GLN A 109 16.00 39.18 8.97
CA GLN A 109 15.02 38.33 8.27
C GLN A 109 14.96 38.62 6.77
N ARG A 110 15.15 39.88 6.36
CA ARG A 110 15.20 40.30 4.95
C ARG A 110 16.38 39.67 4.22
N GLN A 111 17.59 39.79 4.77
CA GLN A 111 18.81 39.23 4.17
C GLN A 111 18.76 37.71 4.10
N ALA A 112 18.29 37.04 5.16
CA ALA A 112 18.17 35.59 5.19
C ALA A 112 17.15 35.06 4.15
N CYS A 113 15.97 35.69 4.06
CA CYS A 113 14.96 35.33 3.05
C CYS A 113 15.44 35.59 1.62
N GLU A 114 16.18 36.66 1.40
CA GLU A 114 16.74 37.02 0.09
C GLU A 114 17.82 36.02 -0.36
N ALA A 115 18.72 35.64 0.54
CA ALA A 115 19.76 34.64 0.28
C ALA A 115 19.17 33.29 -0.16
N LEU A 116 18.06 32.86 0.47
CA LEU A 116 17.43 31.56 0.22
C LEU A 116 16.27 31.60 -0.79
N ARG A 117 15.98 32.78 -1.34
CA ARG A 117 14.86 33.05 -2.24
C ARG A 117 13.53 32.55 -1.69
N VAL A 118 13.27 32.82 -0.41
CA VAL A 118 12.00 32.50 0.27
C VAL A 118 11.17 33.78 0.41
N PRO A 119 9.89 33.79 0.03
CA PRO A 119 9.03 34.94 0.27
C PRO A 119 8.81 35.13 1.76
N ARG A 120 9.01 36.37 2.24
CA ARG A 120 8.87 36.74 3.67
C ARG A 120 7.49 36.39 4.26
N SER A 121 6.43 36.40 3.45
CA SER A 121 5.09 35.98 3.86
C SER A 121 5.03 34.51 4.25
N SER A 122 5.78 33.65 3.56
CA SER A 122 5.88 32.22 3.88
C SER A 122 6.69 31.97 5.13
N TYR A 123 7.74 32.74 5.38
CA TYR A 123 8.53 32.63 6.62
C TYR A 123 7.74 33.12 7.85
N ARG A 124 6.95 34.19 7.69
CA ARG A 124 6.12 34.77 8.76
C ARG A 124 4.80 34.02 8.98
N TYR A 125 4.51 33.00 8.17
CA TYR A 125 3.25 32.29 8.26
C TYR A 125 3.26 31.36 9.49
N GLU A 126 2.40 31.66 10.45
CA GLU A 126 2.12 30.76 11.56
C GLU A 126 0.82 29.98 11.30
N PRO A 127 0.87 28.63 11.26
CA PRO A 127 -0.34 27.84 11.06
C PRO A 127 -1.28 27.97 12.27
N LYS A 128 -2.45 28.57 12.05
CA LYS A 128 -3.49 28.63 13.08
C LYS A 128 -4.16 27.24 13.25
N PRO A 129 -4.14 26.65 14.46
CA PRO A 129 -4.79 25.37 14.69
C PRO A 129 -6.30 25.51 14.54
N ARG A 130 -6.94 24.51 13.92
CA ARG A 130 -8.40 24.49 13.80
C ARG A 130 -9.00 24.07 15.13
N ASN A 131 -9.97 24.84 15.63
CA ASN A 131 -10.67 24.47 16.86
C ASN A 131 -11.70 23.36 16.57
N ASP A 132 -11.33 22.11 16.87
CA ASP A 132 -12.21 20.94 16.68
C ASP A 132 -12.88 20.46 17.99
N THR A 133 -12.63 21.15 19.11
CA THR A 133 -13.22 20.83 20.43
C THR A 133 -14.74 20.64 20.44
N PRO A 134 -15.58 21.46 19.77
CA PRO A 134 -17.03 21.23 19.80
C PRO A 134 -17.44 19.94 19.09
N VAL A 135 -16.74 19.57 18.01
CA VAL A 135 -17.01 18.35 17.25
C VAL A 135 -16.60 17.12 18.05
N ILE A 136 -15.45 17.20 18.74
CA ILE A 136 -14.93 16.14 19.61
C ILE A 136 -15.94 15.85 20.74
N ASN A 137 -16.35 16.89 21.47
CA ASN A 137 -17.28 16.75 22.59
C ASN A 137 -18.62 16.13 22.16
N GLU A 138 -19.15 16.54 21.01
CA GLU A 138 -20.42 16.02 20.51
C GLU A 138 -20.30 14.58 19.98
N LEU A 139 -19.17 14.23 19.34
CA LEU A 139 -18.90 12.86 18.93
C LEU A 139 -18.77 11.92 20.13
N HIS A 140 -18.08 12.32 21.20
CA HIS A 140 -17.99 11.53 22.43
C HIS A 140 -19.38 11.26 23.02
N ARG A 141 -20.20 12.30 23.20
CA ARG A 141 -21.59 12.15 23.68
C ARG A 141 -22.41 11.18 22.82
N LEU A 142 -22.21 11.17 21.51
CA LEU A 142 -22.92 10.26 20.61
C LEU A 142 -22.42 8.82 20.70
N VAL A 143 -21.11 8.62 20.82
CA VAL A 143 -20.50 7.29 20.96
C VAL A 143 -20.89 6.66 22.29
N ASP A 144 -20.89 7.44 23.39
CA ASP A 144 -21.31 6.97 24.71
C ASP A 144 -22.77 6.53 24.71
N LYS A 145 -23.65 7.31 24.05
CA LYS A 145 -25.07 6.97 23.94
C LYS A 145 -25.35 5.83 22.96
N HIS A 146 -24.53 5.70 21.91
CA HIS A 146 -24.76 4.79 20.81
C HIS A 146 -23.45 4.10 20.35
N PRO A 147 -22.97 3.06 21.06
CA PRO A 147 -21.67 2.44 20.75
C PRO A 147 -21.59 1.77 19.37
N ALA A 148 -22.73 1.33 18.82
CA ALA A 148 -22.79 0.56 17.58
C ALA A 148 -22.92 1.42 16.31
N ILE A 149 -23.07 2.74 16.42
CA ILE A 149 -23.35 3.58 15.24
C ILE A 149 -22.08 3.96 14.50
N GLY A 150 -22.12 3.86 13.18
CA GLY A 150 -21.02 4.28 12.32
C GLY A 150 -20.95 5.80 12.11
N PHE A 151 -19.98 6.23 11.32
CA PHE A 151 -19.78 7.63 10.96
C PHE A 151 -21.04 8.30 10.39
N TRP A 152 -21.68 7.71 9.37
CA TRP A 152 -22.82 8.33 8.70
C TRP A 152 -24.01 8.53 9.63
N GLN A 153 -24.29 7.55 10.49
CA GLN A 153 -25.34 7.66 11.49
C GLN A 153 -25.02 8.75 12.52
N SER A 154 -23.76 8.84 12.96
CA SER A 154 -23.30 9.91 13.85
C SER A 154 -23.48 11.29 13.18
N TYR A 155 -23.06 11.44 11.93
CA TYR A 155 -23.20 12.67 11.15
C TYR A 155 -24.67 13.08 10.96
N PHE A 156 -25.55 12.17 10.59
CA PHE A 156 -26.98 12.47 10.45
C PHE A 156 -27.66 12.82 11.77
N ARG A 157 -27.19 12.28 12.90
CA ARG A 157 -27.67 12.67 14.24
C ARG A 157 -27.20 14.09 14.61
N ILE A 158 -25.95 14.42 14.32
CA ILE A 158 -25.42 15.79 14.49
C ILE A 158 -26.23 16.79 13.67
N ARG A 159 -26.52 16.47 12.40
CA ARG A 159 -27.35 17.31 11.53
C ARG A 159 -28.79 17.47 12.04
N ARG A 160 -29.38 16.40 12.58
CA ARG A 160 -30.72 16.46 13.21
C ARG A 160 -30.77 17.32 14.47
N LYS A 161 -29.66 17.50 15.18
CA LYS A 161 -29.53 18.45 16.30
C LYS A 161 -29.38 19.92 15.87
N GLY A 162 -29.40 20.21 14.56
CA GLY A 162 -29.23 21.56 14.03
C GLY A 162 -27.77 22.01 13.86
N LEU A 163 -26.79 21.15 14.17
CA LEU A 163 -25.38 21.47 14.00
C LEU A 163 -24.97 21.32 12.53
N THR A 164 -24.74 22.44 11.85
CA THR A 164 -24.49 22.49 10.40
C THR A 164 -23.03 22.29 10.01
N TRP A 165 -22.29 21.43 10.73
CA TRP A 165 -20.89 21.15 10.39
C TRP A 165 -20.75 20.39 9.07
N ASN A 166 -19.73 20.73 8.29
CA ASN A 166 -19.40 20.02 7.06
C ASN A 166 -18.98 18.57 7.37
N HIS A 167 -19.54 17.60 6.64
CA HIS A 167 -19.21 16.18 6.79
C HIS A 167 -17.70 15.90 6.72
N LYS A 168 -16.92 16.64 5.91
CA LYS A 168 -15.46 16.48 5.82
C LYS A 168 -14.75 16.83 7.13
N ARG A 169 -15.22 17.87 7.82
CA ARG A 169 -14.66 18.28 9.13
C ARG A 169 -14.97 17.22 10.18
N VAL A 170 -16.23 16.79 10.26
CA VAL A 170 -16.66 15.75 11.21
C VAL A 170 -15.96 14.43 10.93
N TYR A 171 -15.81 14.05 9.66
CA TYR A 171 -15.12 12.82 9.26
C TYR A 171 -13.66 12.83 9.67
N ARG A 172 -12.94 13.93 9.40
CA ARG A 172 -11.54 14.09 9.82
C ARG A 172 -11.37 13.92 11.33
N VAL A 173 -12.23 14.57 12.13
CA VAL A 173 -12.19 14.46 13.60
C VAL A 173 -12.54 13.04 14.03
N TYR A 174 -13.59 12.44 13.49
CA TYR A 174 -14.00 11.07 13.77
C TYR A 174 -12.89 10.05 13.49
N THR A 175 -12.20 10.17 12.36
CA THR A 175 -11.05 9.32 12.02
C THR A 175 -9.84 9.58 12.91
N GLY A 176 -9.62 10.84 13.31
CA GLY A 176 -8.55 11.21 14.24
C GLY A 176 -8.78 10.70 15.66
N LEU A 177 -10.04 10.53 16.07
CA LEU A 177 -10.43 9.89 17.33
C LEU A 177 -10.49 8.36 17.24
N HIS A 178 -10.15 7.77 16.08
CA HIS A 178 -10.16 6.32 15.85
C HIS A 178 -11.51 5.62 16.17
N LEU A 179 -12.63 6.32 15.97
CA LEU A 179 -13.98 5.81 16.24
C LEU A 179 -14.51 4.82 15.18
N ASN A 180 -13.72 4.55 14.15
CA ASN A 180 -14.12 3.70 13.03
C ASN A 180 -14.38 2.25 13.48
N ILE A 181 -15.62 1.79 13.28
CA ILE A 181 -16.00 0.40 13.52
C ILE A 181 -15.17 -0.51 12.62
N ARG A 182 -14.39 -1.41 13.24
CA ARG A 182 -13.60 -2.40 12.51
C ARG A 182 -14.53 -3.38 11.81
N ARG A 183 -14.39 -3.49 10.49
CA ARG A 183 -15.07 -4.54 9.72
C ARG A 183 -14.53 -5.90 10.17
N ARG A 184 -15.42 -6.80 10.60
CA ARG A 184 -15.05 -8.19 10.87
C ARG A 184 -14.71 -8.85 9.54
N PHE A 185 -13.46 -9.28 9.37
CA PHE A 185 -13.07 -10.05 8.19
C PHE A 185 -13.63 -11.48 8.30
N LYS A 186 -14.04 -12.07 7.18
CA LYS A 186 -14.41 -13.49 7.13
C LYS A 186 -13.17 -14.31 7.49
N LYS A 187 -13.26 -15.12 8.55
CA LYS A 187 -12.18 -16.05 8.94
C LYS A 187 -11.92 -16.99 7.77
N ARG A 188 -10.66 -17.09 7.32
CA ARG A 188 -10.27 -18.07 6.30
C ARG A 188 -10.43 -19.46 6.93
N LEU A 189 -11.45 -20.19 6.48
CA LEU A 189 -11.64 -21.58 6.87
C LEU A 189 -10.53 -22.43 6.21
N PRO A 190 -10.04 -23.49 6.87
CA PRO A 190 -9.11 -24.42 6.25
C PRO A 190 -9.72 -25.03 4.99
N ALA A 191 -8.89 -25.31 3.98
CA ALA A 191 -9.35 -25.97 2.77
C ALA A 191 -9.93 -27.34 3.13
N ARG A 192 -11.20 -27.58 2.78
CA ARG A 192 -11.83 -28.89 2.96
C ARG A 192 -11.09 -29.91 2.08
N VAL A 193 -10.72 -31.07 2.64
CA VAL A 193 -10.19 -32.19 1.85
C VAL A 193 -11.26 -32.62 0.85
N LYS A 194 -10.94 -32.61 -0.44
CA LYS A 194 -11.87 -33.07 -1.48
C LYS A 194 -11.99 -34.59 -1.39
N GLN A 195 -13.19 -35.10 -1.11
CA GLN A 195 -13.48 -36.53 -1.22
C GLN A 195 -13.77 -36.86 -2.69
N ALA A 196 -13.31 -38.03 -3.15
CA ALA A 196 -13.66 -38.53 -4.47
C ALA A 196 -15.17 -38.80 -4.53
N LEU A 197 -15.82 -38.40 -5.63
CA LEU A 197 -17.24 -38.69 -5.86
C LEU A 197 -17.42 -40.19 -6.14
N PHE A 198 -18.55 -40.74 -5.69
CA PHE A 198 -18.93 -42.12 -6.00
C PHE A 198 -19.14 -42.27 -7.51
N GLN A 199 -18.62 -43.35 -8.10
CA GLN A 199 -18.82 -43.70 -9.50
C GLN A 199 -19.60 -45.02 -9.56
N PRO A 200 -20.79 -45.06 -10.18
CA PRO A 200 -21.55 -46.30 -10.36
C PRO A 200 -20.79 -47.27 -11.26
N LYS A 201 -21.06 -48.58 -11.10
CA LYS A 201 -20.43 -49.67 -11.87
C LYS A 201 -21.34 -50.22 -12.96
N ALA A 202 -22.65 -49.98 -12.86
CA ALA A 202 -23.64 -50.46 -13.80
C ALA A 202 -24.62 -49.34 -14.19
N ILE A 203 -25.30 -49.56 -15.33
CA ILE A 203 -26.41 -48.73 -15.79
C ILE A 203 -27.54 -48.76 -14.75
N ASN A 204 -28.23 -47.64 -14.56
CA ASN A 204 -29.36 -47.48 -13.62
C ASN A 204 -29.05 -47.71 -12.13
N GLU A 205 -27.79 -47.60 -11.71
CA GLU A 205 -27.42 -47.67 -10.29
C GLU A 205 -27.60 -46.32 -9.57
N VAL A 206 -27.20 -45.23 -10.22
CA VAL A 206 -27.32 -43.86 -9.68
C VAL A 206 -27.78 -42.91 -10.78
N TRP A 207 -28.80 -42.12 -10.47
CA TRP A 207 -29.28 -41.04 -11.31
C TRP A 207 -28.98 -39.70 -10.67
N SER A 208 -28.43 -38.80 -11.47
CA SER A 208 -28.24 -37.41 -11.12
C SER A 208 -29.38 -36.59 -11.71
N ILE A 209 -30.00 -35.78 -10.85
CA ILE A 209 -31.10 -34.88 -11.22
C ILE A 209 -30.62 -33.44 -11.03
N ASP A 210 -30.76 -32.62 -12.07
CA ASP A 210 -30.42 -31.20 -12.02
C ASP A 210 -31.54 -30.33 -12.57
N PHE A 211 -31.61 -29.09 -12.07
CA PHE A 211 -32.51 -28.06 -12.56
C PHE A 211 -31.71 -26.93 -13.19
N MET A 212 -31.87 -26.78 -14.51
CA MET A 212 -31.39 -25.59 -15.20
C MET A 212 -32.52 -24.57 -15.31
N SER A 213 -32.19 -23.29 -15.24
CA SER A 213 -33.16 -22.21 -15.44
C SER A 213 -32.65 -21.20 -16.44
N ASP A 214 -33.51 -20.79 -17.36
CA ASP A 214 -33.20 -19.74 -18.32
C ASP A 214 -34.42 -18.82 -18.53
N SER A 215 -34.24 -17.73 -19.25
CA SER A 215 -35.27 -16.71 -19.48
C SER A 215 -35.62 -16.61 -20.97
N LEU A 216 -36.91 -16.57 -21.26
CA LEU A 216 -37.44 -16.29 -22.58
C LEU A 216 -37.28 -14.80 -22.92
N TRP A 217 -37.45 -14.46 -24.20
CA TRP A 217 -37.36 -13.08 -24.70
C TRP A 217 -38.37 -12.12 -24.06
N ASP A 218 -39.49 -12.64 -23.54
CA ASP A 218 -40.54 -11.90 -22.83
C ASP A 218 -40.26 -11.72 -21.33
N GLY A 219 -39.10 -12.19 -20.84
CA GLY A 219 -38.68 -12.12 -19.44
C GLY A 219 -39.27 -13.20 -18.53
N ARG A 220 -40.10 -14.12 -19.05
CA ARG A 220 -40.56 -15.28 -18.28
C ARG A 220 -39.42 -16.28 -18.11
N LYS A 221 -39.26 -16.79 -16.89
CA LYS A 221 -38.27 -17.84 -16.61
C LYS A 221 -38.90 -19.21 -16.85
N PHE A 222 -38.18 -20.07 -17.54
CA PHE A 222 -38.51 -21.49 -17.63
C PHE A 222 -37.42 -22.32 -16.94
N ARG A 223 -37.77 -23.55 -16.60
CA ARG A 223 -36.86 -24.51 -15.98
C ARG A 223 -36.83 -25.80 -16.79
N LEU A 224 -35.67 -26.43 -16.78
CA LEU A 224 -35.42 -27.74 -17.36
C LEU A 224 -35.09 -28.69 -16.21
N LEU A 225 -35.85 -29.78 -16.09
CA LEU A 225 -35.51 -30.93 -15.29
C LEU A 225 -34.68 -31.89 -16.16
N ASN A 226 -33.43 -32.09 -15.77
CA ASN A 226 -32.53 -33.02 -16.45
C ASN A 226 -32.31 -34.23 -15.56
N ILE A 227 -32.62 -35.43 -16.07
CA ILE A 227 -32.34 -36.70 -15.41
C ILE A 227 -31.29 -37.42 -16.24
N VAL A 228 -30.13 -37.69 -15.63
CA VAL A 228 -28.97 -38.30 -16.30
C VAL A 228 -28.52 -39.51 -15.49
N ASP A 229 -28.21 -40.61 -16.16
CA ASP A 229 -27.54 -41.76 -15.55
C ASP A 229 -26.05 -41.45 -15.39
N ASP A 230 -25.52 -41.62 -14.17
CA ASP A 230 -24.14 -41.28 -13.85
C ASP A 230 -23.10 -42.24 -14.43
N TYR A 231 -23.49 -43.46 -14.79
CA TYR A 231 -22.60 -44.46 -15.38
C TYR A 231 -22.36 -44.19 -16.87
N ASN A 232 -23.42 -44.23 -17.68
CA ASN A 232 -23.33 -44.11 -19.14
C ASN A 232 -23.49 -42.67 -19.65
N ARG A 233 -23.79 -41.71 -18.77
CA ARG A 233 -24.07 -40.29 -19.09
C ARG A 233 -25.23 -40.10 -20.09
N GLN A 234 -26.12 -41.07 -20.21
CA GLN A 234 -27.32 -40.93 -21.03
C GLN A 234 -28.35 -40.06 -20.33
N VAL A 235 -28.99 -39.19 -21.11
CA VAL A 235 -30.12 -38.38 -20.64
C VAL A 235 -31.36 -39.27 -20.66
N LEU A 236 -31.86 -39.61 -19.49
CA LEU A 236 -33.05 -40.45 -19.32
C LEU A 236 -34.33 -39.65 -19.56
N ALA A 237 -34.38 -38.42 -19.07
CA ALA A 237 -35.49 -37.50 -19.29
C ALA A 237 -35.02 -36.05 -19.28
N MET A 238 -35.67 -35.24 -20.12
CA MET A 238 -35.51 -33.79 -20.14
C MET A 238 -36.90 -33.15 -20.23
N GLU A 239 -37.36 -32.54 -19.14
CA GLU A 239 -38.68 -31.91 -19.09
C GLU A 239 -38.53 -30.40 -18.97
N ALA A 240 -39.14 -29.66 -19.89
CA ALA A 240 -39.12 -28.20 -19.93
C ALA A 240 -40.49 -27.64 -19.57
N ASP A 241 -40.55 -26.75 -18.56
CA ASP A 241 -41.78 -26.02 -18.26
C ASP A 241 -41.49 -24.67 -17.58
N LEU A 242 -42.48 -23.79 -17.57
CA LEU A 242 -42.48 -22.55 -16.78
C LEU A 242 -42.53 -22.84 -15.26
N SER A 243 -43.15 -23.95 -14.86
CA SER A 243 -43.17 -24.39 -13.46
C SER A 243 -43.05 -25.90 -13.31
N LEU A 244 -42.16 -26.33 -12.41
CA LEU A 244 -41.90 -27.74 -12.09
C LEU A 244 -42.17 -27.99 -10.60
N PRO A 245 -43.44 -28.17 -10.19
CA PRO A 245 -43.78 -28.53 -8.82
C PRO A 245 -43.35 -29.97 -8.51
N ALA A 246 -43.17 -30.30 -7.23
CA ALA A 246 -42.71 -31.64 -6.82
C ALA A 246 -43.57 -32.79 -7.37
N LEU A 247 -44.90 -32.63 -7.41
CA LEU A 247 -45.81 -33.63 -7.98
C LEU A 247 -45.54 -33.90 -9.47
N ARG A 248 -45.00 -32.93 -10.20
CA ARG A 248 -44.64 -33.08 -11.60
C ARG A 248 -43.33 -33.83 -11.74
N VAL A 249 -42.32 -33.45 -10.96
CA VAL A 249 -41.01 -34.12 -10.90
C VAL A 249 -41.14 -35.60 -10.52
N VAL A 250 -42.07 -35.95 -9.64
CA VAL A 250 -42.31 -37.35 -9.22
C VAL A 250 -43.02 -38.19 -10.32
N ARG A 251 -43.69 -37.54 -11.27
CA ARG A 251 -44.36 -38.24 -12.39
C ARG A 251 -43.41 -38.54 -13.55
N THR A 252 -42.36 -37.74 -13.69
CA THR A 252 -41.33 -37.85 -14.74
C THR A 252 -40.45 -39.07 -14.51
#